data_AF-A0A1Y4AS05-F1
#
_entry.id   AF-A0A1Y4AS05-F1
#
_cell.length_a   1.000
_cell.length_b   1.000
_cell.length_c   1.000
_cell.angle_alpha   90.00
_cell.angle_beta   90.00
_cell.angle_gamma   90.00
#
_symmetry.space_group_name_H-M   'P 1'
#
loop_
_entity.id
_entity.type
_entity.pdbx_description
1 polymer ?
#
loop_
_entity_poly.entity_id
_entity_poly.type
_entity_poly.pdbx_seq_one_letter_code
_entity_poly.pdbx_strand_id
1 'polypeptide(L)'
;MNTIAKATTAALLISNLALVACAEKEQTPGMPAAGTVLSLRMADYEGAGQSLAGENEITDFKACIFEEGRMTHIYDNIQASGSGYALQLDSHSGTLYVLANTGNQIDLHELQSQSLDEQSWLKQTMALDREAPVHFFTGSVKLDEMSSSQTTIPVTLKRGVARFDLQVKTAGVARIKSITMKNTAGKGLLFTSDAGSLSPEGVERAESSVRFDEPLTANTQGVMYLYEQSNEGLEVTIEAEIDGVEKSLSKAIDGDIRRNTVYTLTVRKDVIDVEVSLSFDEWEEGGDTELTPARR
;
A
#
# COMPACT_ATOMS: atom_id res chain seq x y z
N MET A 1 27.64 51.09 -93.13
CA MET A 1 28.82 50.35 -93.63
C MET A 1 29.42 49.61 -92.45
N ASN A 2 29.00 48.35 -92.25
CA ASN A 2 29.81 47.11 -92.29
C ASN A 2 30.96 47.12 -91.25
N THR A 3 31.11 46.16 -90.34
CA THR A 3 31.35 44.71 -90.62
C THR A 3 31.29 43.88 -89.30
N ILE A 4 30.46 42.80 -89.26
CA ILE A 4 30.71 41.36 -88.88
C ILE A 4 31.55 41.06 -87.58
N ALA A 5 31.25 40.15 -86.62
CA ALA A 5 30.70 38.78 -86.67
C ALA A 5 30.22 38.19 -85.30
N LYS A 6 29.15 37.38 -85.39
CA LYS A 6 28.88 35.99 -84.88
C LYS A 6 29.04 35.51 -83.41
N ALA A 7 27.89 34.97 -82.94
CA ALA A 7 27.61 33.77 -82.10
C ALA A 7 28.15 33.73 -80.65
N THR A 8 27.41 33.24 -79.63
CA THR A 8 26.81 31.89 -79.54
C THR A 8 25.84 31.77 -78.33
N THR A 9 24.83 30.90 -78.46
CA THR A 9 24.12 30.04 -77.47
C THR A 9 23.21 30.57 -76.34
N ALA A 10 21.94 30.18 -76.51
CA ALA A 10 20.82 29.89 -75.60
C ALA A 10 21.03 29.77 -74.07
N ALA A 11 20.03 30.27 -73.31
CA ALA A 11 19.12 29.44 -72.48
C ALA A 11 17.97 30.30 -71.93
N LEU A 12 16.74 29.81 -72.11
CA LEU A 12 15.49 30.38 -71.62
C LEU A 12 15.27 29.91 -70.16
N LEU A 13 15.11 30.84 -69.21
CA LEU A 13 14.70 30.51 -67.84
C LEU A 13 13.48 31.37 -67.47
N ILE A 14 12.33 30.70 -67.45
CA ILE A 14 11.03 31.24 -67.08
C ILE A 14 10.98 31.30 -65.55
N SER A 15 10.99 32.52 -64.99
CA SER A 15 10.84 32.77 -63.56
C SER A 15 9.36 32.76 -63.17
N ASN A 16 8.88 31.67 -62.58
CA ASN A 16 7.55 31.60 -61.96
C ASN A 16 7.55 32.36 -60.63
N LEU A 17 6.77 33.44 -60.54
CA LEU A 17 6.37 34.07 -59.29
C LEU A 17 5.39 33.14 -58.55
N ALA A 18 5.79 32.60 -57.41
CA ALA A 18 4.87 31.97 -56.45
C ALA A 18 4.51 33.01 -55.37
N LEU A 19 3.22 33.31 -55.27
CA LEU A 19 2.64 34.09 -54.17
C LEU A 19 2.75 33.27 -52.88
N VAL A 20 3.47 33.78 -51.88
CA VAL A 20 3.51 33.23 -50.53
C VAL A 20 2.31 33.78 -49.77
N ALA A 21 1.30 32.95 -49.55
CA ALA A 21 0.25 33.21 -48.56
C ALA A 21 0.81 32.84 -47.17
N CYS A 22 0.90 33.82 -46.27
CA CYS A 22 1.13 33.57 -44.85
C CYS A 22 -0.10 32.85 -44.28
N ALA A 23 0.01 31.55 -44.05
CA ALA A 23 -0.92 30.85 -43.19
C ALA A 23 -0.55 31.20 -41.73
N GLU A 24 -1.40 32.01 -41.11
CA GLU A 24 -1.37 32.30 -39.68
C GLU A 24 -1.59 30.96 -38.95
N LYS A 25 -0.59 30.53 -38.18
CA LYS A 25 -0.61 29.24 -37.48
C LYS A 25 -1.52 29.43 -36.26
N GLU A 26 -2.79 29.07 -36.39
CA GLU A 26 -3.68 28.94 -35.23
C GLU A 26 -3.01 27.98 -34.23
N GLN A 27 -2.69 28.51 -33.04
CA GLN A 27 -2.28 27.69 -31.92
C GLN A 27 -3.47 26.83 -31.52
N THR A 28 -3.42 25.55 -31.87
CA THR A 28 -4.22 24.53 -31.20
C THR A 28 -4.04 24.74 -29.69
N PRO A 29 -5.12 24.87 -28.90
CA PRO A 29 -4.99 24.82 -27.45
C PRO A 29 -4.20 23.56 -27.12
N GLY A 30 -3.04 23.72 -26.49
CA GLY A 30 -2.24 22.58 -26.07
C GLY A 30 -3.15 21.64 -25.28
N MET A 31 -3.17 20.35 -25.65
CA MET A 31 -3.75 19.36 -24.75
C MET A 31 -3.17 19.63 -23.35
N PRO A 32 -3.98 19.60 -22.28
CA PRO A 32 -3.43 19.64 -20.94
C PRO A 32 -2.33 18.58 -20.89
N ALA A 33 -1.15 18.95 -20.38
CA ALA A 33 -0.06 18.00 -20.19
C ALA A 33 -0.65 16.74 -19.57
N ALA A 34 -0.41 15.58 -20.17
CA ALA A 34 -0.93 14.32 -19.65
C ALA A 34 -0.48 14.22 -18.19
N GLY A 35 -1.42 14.39 -17.27
CA GLY A 35 -1.12 14.45 -15.85
C GLY A 35 -0.43 13.17 -15.42
N THR A 36 0.44 13.27 -14.41
CA THR A 36 1.00 12.10 -13.75
C THR A 36 -0.12 11.21 -13.23
N VAL A 37 0.02 9.89 -13.33
CA VAL A 37 -0.97 8.93 -12.84
C VAL A 37 -0.29 8.03 -11.81
N LEU A 38 -0.90 7.85 -10.63
CA LEU A 38 -0.47 6.84 -9.69
C LEU A 38 -1.05 5.49 -10.11
N SER A 39 -0.17 4.56 -10.46
CA SER A 39 -0.55 3.17 -10.64
C SER A 39 -0.40 2.45 -9.30
N LEU A 40 -1.50 2.33 -8.57
CA LEU A 40 -1.50 1.58 -7.32
C LEU A 40 -1.55 0.09 -7.57
N ARG A 41 -0.77 -0.65 -6.81
CA ARG A 41 -0.90 -2.10 -6.69
C ARG A 41 -1.02 -2.44 -5.21
N MET A 42 -1.97 -3.31 -4.89
CA MET A 42 -1.99 -3.95 -3.58
C MET A 42 -0.89 -5.00 -3.51
N ALA A 43 -0.07 -4.95 -2.46
CA ALA A 43 0.84 -6.03 -2.15
C ALA A 43 0.05 -7.31 -1.92
N ASP A 44 0.58 -8.41 -2.45
CA ASP A 44 0.15 -9.74 -2.07
C ASP A 44 0.45 -9.95 -0.57
N TYR A 45 -0.29 -10.83 0.10
CA TYR A 45 0.07 -11.22 1.45
C TYR A 45 1.46 -11.89 1.44
N GLU A 46 2.22 -11.72 2.51
CA GLU A 46 3.42 -12.54 2.70
C GLU A 46 2.99 -14.02 2.82
N GLY A 47 3.50 -14.87 1.90
CA GLY A 47 3.14 -16.28 1.78
C GLY A 47 1.95 -16.56 0.83
N ALA A 48 1.29 -17.71 1.01
CA ALA A 48 0.22 -18.18 0.11
C ALA A 48 -1.19 -17.60 0.41
N GLY A 49 -1.27 -16.54 1.21
CA GLY A 49 -2.53 -15.92 1.61
C GLY A 49 -3.22 -15.20 0.45
N GLN A 50 -4.50 -15.52 0.20
CA GLN A 50 -5.31 -14.76 -0.75
C GLN A 50 -6.13 -13.69 -0.04
N SER A 51 -6.39 -12.58 -0.73
CA SER A 51 -7.29 -11.54 -0.22
C SER A 51 -8.74 -12.04 -0.17
N LEU A 52 -9.49 -11.60 0.84
CA LEU A 52 -10.92 -11.86 0.96
C LEU A 52 -11.73 -10.81 0.18
N ALA A 53 -12.98 -11.12 -0.12
CA ALA A 53 -13.89 -10.18 -0.76
C ALA A 53 -14.06 -8.92 0.11
N GLY A 54 -13.91 -7.73 -0.49
CA GLY A 54 -13.99 -6.44 0.20
C GLY A 54 -12.76 -6.06 1.03
N GLU A 55 -11.82 -6.98 1.28
CA GLU A 55 -10.64 -6.73 2.13
C GLU A 55 -9.71 -5.64 1.57
N ASN A 56 -9.74 -5.44 0.26
CA ASN A 56 -8.91 -4.45 -0.46
C ASN A 56 -9.72 -3.25 -0.95
N GLU A 57 -10.95 -3.09 -0.46
CA GLU A 57 -11.77 -1.94 -0.84
C GLU A 57 -11.15 -0.66 -0.25
N ILE A 58 -10.90 0.33 -1.11
CA ILE A 58 -10.40 1.65 -0.73
C ILE A 58 -11.59 2.60 -0.72
N THR A 59 -11.81 3.23 0.43
CA THR A 59 -12.94 4.13 0.73
C THR A 59 -12.51 5.57 0.94
N ASP A 60 -11.27 5.78 1.40
CA ASP A 60 -10.60 7.08 1.40
C ASP A 60 -9.16 6.94 0.89
N PHE A 61 -8.65 8.00 0.27
CA PHE A 61 -7.30 8.03 -0.28
C PHE A 61 -6.72 9.44 -0.20
N LYS A 62 -5.52 9.54 0.36
CA LYS A 62 -4.78 10.77 0.61
C LYS A 62 -3.30 10.56 0.28
N ALA A 63 -2.60 11.64 -0.06
CA ALA A 63 -1.16 11.60 -0.24
C ALA A 63 -0.50 12.90 0.23
N CYS A 64 0.79 12.82 0.55
CA CYS A 64 1.62 13.99 0.83
C CYS A 64 3.04 13.79 0.29
N ILE A 65 3.74 14.89 0.04
CA ILE A 65 5.16 14.87 -0.33
C ILE A 65 5.96 15.48 0.81
N PHE A 66 7.05 14.81 1.19
CA PHE A 66 8.10 15.36 2.03
C PHE A 66 9.33 15.74 1.21
N GLU A 67 9.80 16.97 1.36
CA GLU A 67 11.02 17.49 0.75
C GLU A 67 11.92 18.04 1.84
N GLU A 68 13.19 17.65 1.83
CA GLU A 68 14.17 18.05 2.86
C GLU A 68 13.65 17.84 4.30
N GLY A 69 12.89 16.77 4.52
CA GLY A 69 12.32 16.42 5.82
C GLY A 69 11.06 17.20 6.23
N ARG A 70 10.43 17.97 5.33
CA ARG A 70 9.19 18.72 5.61
C ARG A 70 8.07 18.40 4.63
N MET A 71 6.83 18.36 5.14
CA MET A 71 5.63 18.17 4.31
C MET A 71 5.36 19.42 3.47
N THR A 72 5.53 19.34 2.15
CA THR A 72 5.37 20.48 1.23
C THR A 72 4.08 20.45 0.42
N HIS A 73 3.59 19.26 0.09
CA HIS A 73 2.35 19.08 -0.68
C HIS A 73 1.39 18.11 -0.01
N ILE A 74 0.09 18.40 -0.10
CA ILE A 74 -1.01 17.54 0.35
C ILE A 74 -1.98 17.36 -0.80
N TYR A 75 -2.43 16.12 -0.98
CA TYR A 75 -3.40 15.74 -1.98
C TYR A 75 -4.55 14.97 -1.31
N ASP A 76 -5.74 15.56 -1.32
CA ASP A 76 -6.97 14.98 -0.78
C ASP A 76 -7.95 14.57 -1.88
N ASN A 77 -8.93 13.76 -1.52
CA ASN A 77 -10.06 13.37 -2.37
C ASN A 77 -9.64 12.81 -3.73
N ILE A 78 -8.53 12.08 -3.77
CA ILE A 78 -7.97 11.53 -5.00
C ILE A 78 -8.96 10.50 -5.54
N GLN A 79 -9.47 10.76 -6.75
CA GLN A 79 -10.49 9.93 -7.36
C GLN A 79 -9.87 8.72 -8.05
N ALA A 80 -10.56 7.59 -7.99
CA ALA A 80 -10.23 6.43 -8.80
C ALA A 80 -10.32 6.77 -10.29
N SER A 81 -9.35 6.27 -11.07
CA SER A 81 -9.27 6.47 -12.51
C SER A 81 -8.84 5.18 -13.19
N GLY A 82 -9.80 4.49 -13.82
CA GLY A 82 -9.55 3.20 -14.45
C GLY A 82 -9.12 2.14 -13.43
N SER A 83 -7.93 1.57 -13.60
CA SER A 83 -7.35 0.57 -12.69
C SER A 83 -6.47 1.15 -11.58
N GLY A 84 -6.40 2.48 -11.43
CA GLY A 84 -5.54 3.16 -10.46
C GLY A 84 -6.14 4.47 -9.96
N TYR A 85 -5.27 5.41 -9.57
CA TYR A 85 -5.66 6.73 -9.04
C TYR A 85 -4.93 7.82 -9.82
N ALA A 86 -5.67 8.76 -10.40
CA ALA A 86 -5.05 9.85 -11.12
C ALA A 86 -4.65 10.94 -10.13
N LEU A 87 -3.36 11.23 -10.05
CA LEU A 87 -2.83 12.31 -9.22
C LEU A 87 -1.78 13.09 -10.01
N GLN A 88 -2.13 14.32 -10.36
CA GLN A 88 -1.16 15.25 -10.92
C GLN A 88 -0.23 15.71 -9.80
N LEU A 89 1.05 15.39 -9.92
CA LEU A 89 2.05 15.86 -8.97
C LEU A 89 2.47 17.29 -9.29
N ASP A 90 2.53 18.12 -8.26
CA ASP A 90 3.07 19.48 -8.33
C ASP A 90 4.60 19.50 -8.19
N SER A 91 5.18 18.44 -7.61
CA SER A 91 6.62 18.25 -7.44
C SER A 91 7.04 16.82 -7.80
N HIS A 92 8.24 16.69 -8.36
CA HIS A 92 8.88 15.41 -8.69
C HIS A 92 10.14 15.19 -7.84
N SER A 93 10.23 15.86 -6.68
CA SER A 93 11.32 15.69 -5.71
C SER A 93 10.83 15.18 -4.36
N GLY A 94 11.74 14.59 -3.58
CA GLY A 94 11.48 14.09 -2.24
C GLY A 94 10.75 12.74 -2.22
N THR A 95 9.99 12.50 -1.14
CA THR A 95 9.27 11.24 -0.91
C THR A 95 7.77 11.47 -0.98
N LEU A 96 7.08 10.77 -1.88
CA LEU A 96 5.63 10.68 -1.90
C LEU A 96 5.18 9.58 -0.93
N TYR A 97 4.32 9.94 0.02
CA TYR A 97 3.63 9.01 0.90
C TYR A 97 2.15 8.94 0.53
N VAL A 98 1.62 7.72 0.51
CA VAL A 98 0.25 7.43 0.13
C VAL A 98 -0.44 6.69 1.27
N LEU A 99 -1.68 7.12 1.57
CA LEU A 99 -2.50 6.60 2.65
C LEU A 99 -3.90 6.28 2.12
N ALA A 100 -4.42 5.12 2.50
CA ALA A 100 -5.78 4.72 2.19
C ALA A 100 -6.47 4.14 3.42
N ASN A 101 -7.78 4.36 3.53
CA ASN A 101 -8.62 3.89 4.63
C ASN A 101 -8.12 4.35 6.01
N THR A 102 -7.62 5.59 6.09
CA THR A 102 -7.16 6.20 7.35
C THR A 102 -8.27 6.97 8.07
N GLY A 103 -9.41 7.17 7.39
CA GLY A 103 -10.53 7.95 7.90
C GLY A 103 -10.09 9.33 8.39
N ASN A 104 -10.56 9.70 9.58
CA ASN A 104 -10.22 10.97 10.21
C ASN A 104 -9.08 10.86 11.25
N GLN A 105 -8.40 9.70 11.35
CA GLN A 105 -7.31 9.56 12.33
C GLN A 105 -6.05 10.31 11.90
N ILE A 106 -5.88 10.55 10.60
CA ILE A 106 -4.75 11.29 10.04
C ILE A 106 -5.26 12.53 9.29
N ASP A 107 -4.99 13.71 9.86
CA ASP A 107 -5.25 15.00 9.23
C ASP A 107 -3.94 15.60 8.72
N LEU A 108 -3.68 15.49 7.40
CA LEU A 108 -2.46 16.00 6.79
C LEU A 108 -2.32 17.52 6.90
N HIS A 109 -3.42 18.27 6.87
CA HIS A 109 -3.37 19.74 6.96
C HIS A 109 -3.00 20.19 8.36
N GLU A 110 -3.55 19.51 9.38
CA GLU A 110 -3.15 19.75 10.76
C GLU A 110 -1.67 19.45 10.96
N LEU A 111 -1.19 18.28 10.52
CA LEU A 111 0.22 17.88 10.66
C LEU A 111 1.17 18.82 9.91
N GLN A 112 0.80 19.29 8.72
CA GLN A 112 1.57 20.31 7.99
C GLN A 112 1.60 21.64 8.74
N SER A 113 0.47 22.09 9.30
CA SER A 113 0.40 23.34 10.06
C SER A 113 1.29 23.33 11.31
N GLN A 114 1.48 22.15 11.90
CA GLN A 114 2.37 21.91 13.04
C GLN A 114 3.85 21.78 12.62
N SER A 115 4.15 21.83 11.32
CA SER A 115 5.50 21.64 10.77
C SER A 115 6.14 20.32 11.21
N LEU A 116 5.34 19.23 11.22
CA LEU A 116 5.83 17.89 11.55
C LEU A 116 6.96 17.51 10.58
N ASP A 117 8.11 17.11 11.13
CA ASP A 117 9.23 16.60 10.35
C ASP A 117 9.01 15.14 9.89
N GLU A 118 9.72 14.72 8.85
CA GLU A 118 9.58 13.39 8.25
C GLU A 118 9.91 12.24 9.22
N GLN A 119 10.83 12.44 10.18
CA GLN A 119 11.14 11.40 11.17
C GLN A 119 10.00 11.23 12.17
N SER A 120 9.35 12.32 12.55
CA SER A 120 8.15 12.32 13.40
C SER A 120 6.90 11.83 12.64
N TRP A 121 6.83 12.05 11.33
CA TRP A 121 5.82 11.48 10.43
C TRP A 121 5.88 9.96 10.37
N LEU A 122 7.08 9.40 10.21
CA LEU A 122 7.28 7.94 10.15
C LEU A 122 6.93 7.22 11.46
N LYS A 123 6.75 7.97 12.57
CA LYS A 123 6.32 7.45 13.87
C LYS A 123 4.83 7.60 14.15
N GLN A 124 4.06 8.17 13.22
CA GLN A 124 2.61 8.28 13.38
C GLN A 124 1.96 6.90 13.53
N THR A 125 0.81 6.87 14.22
CA THR A 125 0.15 5.62 14.60
C THR A 125 -1.32 5.62 14.21
N MET A 126 -1.85 4.43 13.97
CA MET A 126 -3.28 4.16 13.85
C MET A 126 -3.78 3.49 15.13
N ALA A 127 -4.87 4.00 15.69
CA ALA A 127 -5.54 3.43 16.86
C ALA A 127 -6.75 2.57 16.43
N LEU A 128 -7.17 1.67 17.32
CA LEU A 128 -8.40 0.89 17.15
C LEU A 128 -9.62 1.81 16.90
N ASP A 129 -10.54 1.38 16.06
CA ASP A 129 -11.90 1.91 15.98
C ASP A 129 -12.88 0.86 16.50
N ARG A 130 -13.72 1.23 17.48
CA ARG A 130 -14.66 0.31 18.16
C ARG A 130 -14.02 -1.04 18.55
N GLU A 131 -12.85 -1.00 19.17
CA GLU A 131 -12.07 -2.17 19.64
C GLU A 131 -11.45 -3.05 18.54
N ALA A 132 -11.61 -2.69 17.25
CA ALA A 132 -11.01 -3.42 16.13
C ALA A 132 -9.91 -2.58 15.44
N PRO A 133 -8.85 -3.21 14.91
CA PRO A 133 -7.89 -2.50 14.06
C PRO A 133 -8.56 -1.90 12.84
N VAL A 134 -8.21 -0.66 12.52
CA VAL A 134 -8.57 -0.04 11.23
C VAL A 134 -7.78 -0.72 10.11
N HIS A 135 -8.48 -1.15 9.06
CA HIS A 135 -7.87 -1.75 7.87
C HIS A 135 -7.39 -0.64 6.92
N PHE A 136 -6.24 -0.07 7.24
CA PHE A 136 -5.60 0.95 6.43
C PHE A 136 -4.54 0.36 5.48
N PHE A 137 -4.16 1.14 4.48
CA PHE A 137 -3.05 0.81 3.59
C PHE A 137 -2.10 1.98 3.45
N THR A 138 -0.82 1.68 3.32
CA THR A 138 0.23 2.68 3.14
C THR A 138 1.23 2.24 2.08
N GLY A 139 1.79 3.21 1.36
CA GLY A 139 2.92 3.03 0.48
C GLY A 139 3.73 4.30 0.37
N SER A 140 4.96 4.18 -0.12
CA SER A 140 5.83 5.32 -0.37
C SER A 140 6.68 5.10 -1.61
N VAL A 141 7.07 6.19 -2.27
CA VAL A 141 8.00 6.18 -3.40
C VAL A 141 8.88 7.42 -3.33
N LYS A 142 10.18 7.26 -3.54
CA LYS A 142 11.10 8.38 -3.69
C LYS A 142 11.01 8.90 -5.11
N LEU A 143 10.59 10.16 -5.25
CA LEU A 143 10.40 10.81 -6.54
C LEU A 143 11.74 11.20 -7.18
N ASP A 144 12.76 11.52 -6.37
CA ASP A 144 14.10 11.91 -6.84
C ASP A 144 14.81 10.80 -7.64
N GLU A 145 14.43 9.55 -7.41
CA GLU A 145 15.00 8.37 -8.08
C GLU A 145 14.26 8.04 -9.39
N MET A 146 13.18 8.77 -9.70
CA MET A 146 12.34 8.54 -10.87
C MET A 146 12.77 9.39 -12.07
N SER A 147 12.58 8.84 -13.28
CA SER A 147 12.79 9.62 -14.51
C SER A 147 11.76 10.73 -14.63
N SER A 148 12.21 11.96 -14.90
CA SER A 148 11.34 13.12 -15.16
C SER A 148 10.39 12.97 -16.37
N SER A 149 10.64 11.98 -17.24
CA SER A 149 9.76 11.63 -18.36
C SER A 149 8.68 10.60 -18.01
N GLN A 150 8.71 10.05 -16.79
CA GLN A 150 7.79 9.01 -16.35
C GLN A 150 6.45 9.63 -15.96
N THR A 151 5.41 9.29 -16.70
CA THR A 151 4.05 9.80 -16.48
C THR A 151 3.20 8.89 -15.59
N THR A 152 3.71 7.70 -15.25
CA THR A 152 3.04 6.74 -14.37
C THR A 152 3.95 6.37 -13.21
N ILE A 153 3.51 6.64 -11.99
CA ILE A 153 4.27 6.34 -10.78
C ILE A 153 3.69 5.08 -10.13
N PRO A 154 4.42 3.95 -10.10
CA PRO A 154 3.96 2.76 -9.43
C PRO A 154 4.09 2.95 -7.91
N VAL A 155 3.02 2.67 -7.18
CA VAL A 155 3.04 2.64 -5.71
C VAL A 155 2.46 1.31 -5.23
N THR A 156 3.25 0.56 -4.47
CA THR A 156 2.78 -0.66 -3.83
C THR A 156 2.25 -0.33 -2.45
N LEU A 157 0.97 -0.64 -2.22
CA LEU A 157 0.31 -0.46 -0.93
C LEU A 157 0.38 -1.76 -0.11
N LYS A 158 0.86 -1.67 1.13
CA LYS A 158 0.79 -2.74 2.11
C LYS A 158 -0.36 -2.49 3.09
N ARG A 159 -1.03 -3.57 3.50
CA ARG A 159 -1.98 -3.55 4.62
C ARG A 159 -1.27 -3.14 5.90
N GLY A 160 -1.92 -2.34 6.74
CA GLY A 160 -1.46 -1.98 8.08
C GLY A 160 -1.72 -3.05 9.16
N VAL A 161 -2.42 -4.13 8.79
CA VAL A 161 -2.87 -5.19 9.69
C VAL A 161 -2.35 -6.55 9.26
N ALA A 162 -2.24 -7.46 10.22
CA ALA A 162 -2.08 -8.90 10.03
C ALA A 162 -3.46 -9.58 10.10
N ARG A 163 -3.66 -10.64 9.33
CA ARG A 163 -4.87 -11.46 9.37
C ARG A 163 -4.60 -12.79 10.03
N PHE A 164 -5.54 -13.28 10.83
CA PHE A 164 -5.52 -14.62 11.39
C PHE A 164 -6.66 -15.45 10.77
N ASP A 165 -6.29 -16.60 10.21
CA ASP A 165 -7.18 -17.63 9.71
C ASP A 165 -7.23 -18.79 10.72
N LEU A 166 -8.36 -19.51 10.76
CA LEU A 166 -8.57 -20.68 11.61
C LEU A 166 -8.58 -21.96 10.77
N GLN A 167 -7.80 -22.95 11.19
CA GLN A 167 -7.87 -24.33 10.69
C GLN A 167 -8.33 -25.28 11.80
N VAL A 168 -9.38 -26.05 11.54
CA VAL A 168 -9.91 -27.05 12.48
C VAL A 168 -9.53 -28.44 11.97
N LYS A 169 -8.57 -29.08 12.62
CA LYS A 169 -8.01 -30.41 12.28
C LYS A 169 -8.28 -31.42 13.39
N THR A 170 -9.54 -31.64 13.72
CA THR A 170 -9.96 -32.57 14.78
C THR A 170 -10.62 -33.83 14.20
N ALA A 171 -10.24 -35.00 14.71
CA ALA A 171 -11.01 -36.23 14.50
C ALA A 171 -12.19 -36.23 15.50
N GLY A 172 -13.39 -35.87 15.03
CA GLY A 172 -14.56 -35.67 15.87
C GLY A 172 -15.25 -34.33 15.60
N VAL A 173 -16.12 -33.89 16.50
CA VAL A 173 -16.82 -32.59 16.39
C VAL A 173 -16.11 -31.57 17.27
N ALA A 174 -15.65 -30.48 16.66
CA ALA A 174 -15.13 -29.31 17.35
C ALA A 174 -15.98 -28.08 17.03
N ARG A 175 -16.26 -27.28 18.07
CA ARG A 175 -17.06 -26.05 17.99
C ARG A 175 -16.27 -24.92 18.66
N ILE A 176 -15.67 -24.04 17.86
CA ILE A 176 -14.85 -22.94 18.35
C ILE A 176 -15.74 -21.75 18.71
N LYS A 177 -15.70 -21.28 19.95
CA LYS A 177 -16.63 -20.27 20.49
C LYS A 177 -16.02 -18.87 20.53
N SER A 178 -14.75 -18.76 20.89
CA SER A 178 -14.05 -17.49 20.92
C SER A 178 -12.55 -17.68 20.76
N ILE A 179 -11.90 -16.62 20.28
CA ILE A 179 -10.45 -16.50 20.20
C ILE A 179 -10.07 -15.21 20.92
N THR A 180 -9.10 -15.30 21.81
CA THR A 180 -8.55 -14.18 22.56
C THR A 180 -7.04 -14.12 22.34
N MET A 181 -6.55 -12.95 21.93
CA MET A 181 -5.14 -12.59 21.90
C MET A 181 -4.83 -11.73 23.12
N LYS A 182 -3.91 -12.19 23.97
CA LYS A 182 -3.42 -11.40 25.10
C LYS A 182 -2.22 -10.57 24.71
N ASN A 183 -2.03 -9.46 25.43
CA ASN A 183 -0.89 -8.56 25.32
C ASN A 183 -0.73 -7.90 23.93
N THR A 184 -1.86 -7.62 23.29
CA THR A 184 -1.91 -6.97 21.97
C THR A 184 -1.80 -5.46 22.09
N ALA A 185 -0.99 -4.84 21.23
CA ALA A 185 -0.87 -3.38 21.14
C ALA A 185 -2.17 -2.77 20.58
N GLY A 186 -2.69 -1.76 21.27
CA GLY A 186 -3.89 -1.01 20.84
C GLY A 186 -3.63 0.01 19.73
N LYS A 187 -2.37 0.14 19.27
CA LYS A 187 -1.97 1.03 18.18
C LYS A 187 -0.94 0.36 17.30
N GLY A 188 -1.03 0.57 15.99
CA GLY A 188 -0.05 0.17 15.00
C GLY A 188 0.70 1.37 14.43
N LEU A 189 1.94 1.20 14.01
CA LEU A 189 2.66 2.23 13.26
C LEU A 189 2.01 2.43 11.88
N LEU A 190 1.92 3.68 11.42
CA LEU A 190 1.36 4.01 10.12
C LEU A 190 2.26 3.46 9.00
N PHE A 191 3.56 3.72 9.08
CA PHE A 191 4.57 3.16 8.17
C PHE A 191 5.40 2.08 8.86
N THR A 192 5.99 1.19 8.06
CA THR A 192 6.99 0.25 8.56
C THR A 192 8.20 1.03 9.06
N SER A 193 8.71 0.66 10.23
CA SER A 193 9.89 1.28 10.83
C SER A 193 11.13 0.45 10.55
N ASP A 194 12.12 1.06 9.89
CA ASP A 194 13.45 0.46 9.74
C ASP A 194 14.26 0.50 11.06
N ALA A 195 13.74 1.20 12.08
CA ALA A 195 14.41 1.45 13.36
C ALA A 195 14.26 0.31 14.40
N GLY A 196 13.74 -0.85 14.01
CA GLY A 196 13.87 -2.12 14.74
C GLY A 196 12.75 -2.50 15.71
N SER A 197 11.85 -1.59 16.10
CA SER A 197 10.62 -1.94 16.84
C SER A 197 9.41 -1.90 15.92
N LEU A 198 8.58 -2.93 15.99
CA LEU A 198 7.32 -3.03 15.24
C LEU A 198 6.14 -2.39 15.98
N SER A 199 6.31 -2.12 17.29
CA SER A 199 5.32 -1.44 18.12
C SER A 199 5.68 0.04 18.31
N PRO A 200 4.69 0.94 18.43
CA PRO A 200 4.92 2.29 18.92
C PRO A 200 5.55 2.28 20.32
N GLU A 201 6.42 3.26 20.59
CA GLU A 201 7.09 3.37 21.89
C GLU A 201 6.08 3.54 23.03
N GLY A 202 6.21 2.73 24.08
CA GLY A 202 5.34 2.79 25.26
C GLY A 202 3.87 2.46 24.99
N VAL A 203 3.56 1.75 23.90
CA VAL A 203 2.18 1.40 23.55
C VAL A 203 1.50 0.59 24.65
N GLU A 204 0.27 0.96 24.99
CA GLU A 204 -0.56 0.18 25.89
C GLU A 204 -0.97 -1.14 25.23
N ARG A 205 -0.93 -2.21 26.02
CA ARG A 205 -1.26 -3.56 25.58
C ARG A 205 -2.45 -4.11 26.37
N ALA A 206 -3.35 -4.78 25.68
CA ALA A 206 -4.59 -5.32 26.22
C ALA A 206 -4.97 -6.64 25.54
N GLU A 207 -6.08 -7.23 25.99
CA GLU A 207 -6.67 -8.38 25.30
C GLU A 207 -7.50 -7.92 24.09
N SER A 208 -7.36 -8.62 22.98
CA SER A 208 -8.24 -8.50 21.81
C SER A 208 -8.98 -9.82 21.64
N SER A 209 -10.31 -9.76 21.57
CA SER A 209 -11.15 -10.97 21.57
C SER A 209 -12.22 -10.91 20.50
N VAL A 210 -12.49 -12.07 19.89
CA VAL A 210 -13.65 -12.29 19.03
C VAL A 210 -14.47 -13.43 19.63
N ARG A 211 -15.79 -13.22 19.71
CA ARG A 211 -16.76 -14.25 20.10
C ARG A 211 -17.67 -14.51 18.91
N PHE A 212 -17.89 -15.78 18.59
CA PHE A 212 -18.75 -16.17 17.48
C PHE A 212 -20.15 -16.47 18.02
N ASP A 213 -21.18 -15.83 17.44
CA ASP A 213 -22.58 -16.11 17.77
C ASP A 213 -22.93 -17.57 17.47
N GLU A 214 -22.46 -18.06 16.33
CA GLU A 214 -22.47 -19.48 15.98
C GLU A 214 -21.05 -20.04 16.05
N PRO A 215 -20.79 -21.09 16.86
CA PRO A 215 -19.46 -21.66 16.95
C PRO A 215 -18.94 -22.16 15.60
N LEU A 216 -17.69 -21.83 15.29
CA LEU A 216 -17.05 -22.26 14.05
C LEU A 216 -16.72 -23.75 14.12
N THR A 217 -17.12 -24.51 13.10
CA THR A 217 -16.88 -25.97 13.01
C THR A 217 -16.01 -26.37 11.82
N ALA A 218 -15.52 -25.39 11.06
CA ALA A 218 -14.74 -25.59 9.84
C ALA A 218 -13.64 -24.55 9.73
N ASN A 219 -12.72 -24.77 8.79
CA ASN A 219 -11.71 -23.79 8.44
C ASN A 219 -12.39 -22.47 8.03
N THR A 220 -11.93 -21.37 8.62
CA THR A 220 -12.56 -20.06 8.47
C THR A 220 -11.46 -19.02 8.32
N GLN A 221 -11.53 -18.19 7.28
CA GLN A 221 -10.55 -17.14 7.04
C GLN A 221 -10.96 -15.85 7.74
N GLY A 222 -9.99 -15.00 8.09
CA GLY A 222 -10.24 -13.66 8.63
C GLY A 222 -10.99 -13.67 9.96
N VAL A 223 -10.66 -14.61 10.85
CA VAL A 223 -11.32 -14.72 12.17
C VAL A 223 -10.90 -13.60 13.13
N MET A 224 -9.73 -13.00 12.92
CA MET A 224 -9.23 -11.87 13.70
C MET A 224 -8.20 -11.08 12.89
N TYR A 225 -8.05 -9.80 13.20
CA TYR A 225 -6.99 -8.93 12.68
C TYR A 225 -6.29 -8.24 13.85
N LEU A 226 -4.99 -8.00 13.70
CA LEU A 226 -4.18 -7.23 14.66
C LEU A 226 -3.30 -6.24 13.90
N TYR A 227 -2.89 -5.16 14.56
CA TYR A 227 -1.78 -4.35 14.06
C TYR A 227 -0.45 -5.11 14.12
N GLU A 228 0.47 -4.72 13.24
CA GLU A 228 1.89 -5.07 13.39
C GLU A 228 2.41 -4.63 14.74
N GLN A 229 3.17 -5.51 15.40
CA GLN A 229 3.65 -5.29 16.75
C GLN A 229 4.76 -6.27 17.11
N SER A 230 5.68 -5.80 17.94
CA SER A 230 6.67 -6.64 18.58
C SER A 230 6.00 -7.55 19.60
N ASN A 231 6.50 -8.76 19.72
CA ASN A 231 6.01 -9.74 20.65
C ASN A 231 6.62 -9.52 22.04
N GLU A 232 5.77 -9.11 22.98
CA GLU A 232 6.14 -8.92 24.39
C GLU A 232 5.48 -9.96 25.29
N GLY A 233 5.25 -11.17 24.78
CA GLY A 233 4.50 -12.23 25.47
C GLY A 233 3.08 -12.38 24.95
N LEU A 234 2.91 -12.35 23.63
CA LEU A 234 1.65 -12.63 22.96
C LEU A 234 1.22 -14.09 23.23
N GLU A 235 -0.05 -14.26 23.59
CA GLU A 235 -0.64 -15.58 23.84
C GLU A 235 -2.01 -15.66 23.17
N VAL A 236 -2.28 -16.78 22.51
CA VAL A 236 -3.63 -17.15 22.06
C VAL A 236 -4.31 -17.99 23.11
N THR A 237 -5.57 -17.69 23.40
CA THR A 237 -6.51 -18.57 24.07
C THR A 237 -7.71 -18.82 23.16
N ILE A 238 -8.10 -20.08 22.99
CA ILE A 238 -9.31 -20.49 22.26
C ILE A 238 -10.21 -21.26 23.20
N GLU A 239 -11.45 -20.78 23.32
CA GLU A 239 -12.52 -21.52 24.00
C GLU A 239 -13.28 -22.34 22.96
N ALA A 240 -13.37 -23.65 23.20
CA ALA A 240 -13.98 -24.58 22.27
C ALA A 240 -14.72 -25.71 23.00
N GLU A 241 -15.71 -26.30 22.34
CA GLU A 241 -16.27 -27.58 22.73
C GLU A 241 -15.73 -28.66 21.79
N ILE A 242 -15.08 -29.68 22.33
CA ILE A 242 -14.50 -30.80 21.58
C ILE A 242 -15.13 -32.09 22.08
N ASP A 243 -15.79 -32.82 21.19
CA ASP A 243 -16.50 -34.06 21.50
C ASP A 243 -17.47 -33.91 22.70
N GLY A 244 -18.14 -32.75 22.80
CA GLY A 244 -19.10 -32.42 23.86
C GLY A 244 -18.49 -31.93 25.17
N VAL A 245 -17.17 -31.73 25.24
CA VAL A 245 -16.46 -31.24 26.43
C VAL A 245 -15.91 -29.84 26.19
N GLU A 246 -16.21 -28.91 27.09
CA GLU A 246 -15.63 -27.56 27.09
C GLU A 246 -14.11 -27.61 27.36
N LYS A 247 -13.36 -26.86 26.57
CA LYS A 247 -11.90 -26.77 26.62
C LYS A 247 -11.47 -25.32 26.44
N SER A 248 -10.58 -24.88 27.31
CA SER A 248 -9.77 -23.69 27.13
C SER A 248 -8.37 -24.13 26.70
N LEU A 249 -7.97 -23.76 25.50
CA LEU A 249 -6.68 -24.12 24.92
C LEU A 249 -5.85 -22.84 24.82
N SER A 250 -4.60 -22.84 25.30
CA SER A 250 -3.72 -21.66 25.25
C SER A 250 -2.33 -21.97 24.70
N LYS A 251 -1.73 -21.02 23.99
CA LYS A 251 -0.43 -21.16 23.33
C LYS A 251 0.25 -19.79 23.20
N ALA A 252 1.52 -19.69 23.64
CA ALA A 252 2.35 -18.52 23.36
C ALA A 252 2.63 -18.44 21.85
N ILE A 253 2.60 -17.23 21.29
CA ILE A 253 2.97 -16.97 19.91
C ILE A 253 4.49 -16.78 19.85
N ASP A 254 5.13 -17.40 18.87
CA ASP A 254 6.55 -17.21 18.60
C ASP A 254 6.76 -16.08 17.60
N GLY A 255 7.74 -15.20 17.87
CA GLY A 255 8.09 -14.09 16.99
C GLY A 255 7.04 -12.98 16.94
N ASP A 256 7.34 -11.94 16.17
CA ASP A 256 6.51 -10.74 16.06
C ASP A 256 5.31 -10.92 15.11
N ILE A 257 4.32 -10.05 15.24
CA ILE A 257 3.21 -9.94 14.28
C ILE A 257 3.59 -8.91 13.21
N ARG A 258 3.66 -9.36 11.96
CA ARG A 258 4.00 -8.54 10.78
C ARG A 258 2.72 -8.14 10.05
N ARG A 259 2.65 -6.88 9.62
CA ARG A 259 1.53 -6.40 8.80
C ARG A 259 1.57 -7.10 7.43
N ASN A 260 0.43 -7.14 6.75
CA ASN A 260 0.34 -7.73 5.42
C ASN A 260 0.76 -9.21 5.38
N THR A 261 0.54 -9.93 6.49
CA THR A 261 0.85 -11.35 6.66
C THR A 261 -0.41 -12.09 7.13
N VAL A 262 -0.59 -13.33 6.66
CA VAL A 262 -1.64 -14.24 7.13
C VAL A 262 -1.04 -15.26 8.09
N TYR A 263 -1.57 -15.30 9.30
CA TYR A 263 -1.26 -16.28 10.33
C TYR A 263 -2.35 -17.35 10.39
N THR A 264 -1.99 -18.60 10.70
CA THR A 264 -2.96 -19.69 10.82
C THR A 264 -3.00 -20.25 12.24
N LEU A 265 -4.15 -20.10 12.89
CA LEU A 265 -4.46 -20.77 14.15
C LEU A 265 -4.96 -22.18 13.84
N THR A 266 -4.21 -23.22 14.20
CA THR A 266 -4.59 -24.62 13.95
C THR A 266 -5.05 -25.29 15.24
N VAL A 267 -6.34 -25.60 15.32
CA VAL A 267 -6.90 -26.39 16.41
C VAL A 267 -6.83 -27.87 16.05
N ARG A 268 -6.02 -28.63 16.80
CA ARG A 268 -5.95 -30.10 16.74
C ARG A 268 -6.64 -30.67 17.99
N LYS A 269 -6.90 -31.98 18.01
CA LYS A 269 -7.58 -32.59 19.17
C LYS A 269 -6.76 -32.37 20.45
N ASP A 270 -7.38 -31.74 21.45
CA ASP A 270 -6.81 -31.40 22.76
C ASP A 270 -5.55 -30.51 22.75
N VAL A 271 -5.17 -29.90 21.61
CA VAL A 271 -3.98 -29.05 21.47
C VAL A 271 -4.23 -27.93 20.45
N ILE A 272 -3.77 -26.71 20.73
CA ILE A 272 -3.59 -25.68 19.68
C ILE A 272 -2.16 -25.73 19.19
N ASP A 273 -2.00 -25.70 17.87
CA ASP A 273 -0.77 -25.28 17.24
C ASP A 273 -0.98 -23.93 16.55
N VAL A 274 -0.04 -23.01 16.72
CA VAL A 274 -0.03 -21.75 15.97
C VAL A 274 1.06 -21.91 14.94
N GLU A 275 0.65 -22.26 13.73
CA GLU A 275 1.57 -22.40 12.60
C GLU A 275 1.49 -21.09 11.82
N VAL A 276 2.60 -20.35 11.74
CA VAL A 276 2.69 -19.34 10.69
C VAL A 276 2.69 -20.12 9.38
N SER A 277 1.79 -19.80 8.46
CA SER A 277 1.85 -20.30 7.09
C SER A 277 3.01 -19.60 6.36
N LEU A 278 4.24 -19.83 6.84
CA LEU A 278 5.47 -19.47 6.16
C LEU A 278 5.77 -20.59 5.16
N SER A 279 5.18 -20.49 3.98
CA SER A 279 5.87 -21.02 2.81
C SER A 279 7.04 -20.06 2.54
N PHE A 280 8.24 -20.48 2.88
CA PHE A 280 9.48 -19.78 2.54
C PHE A 280 9.60 -19.72 1.01
N ASP A 281 9.14 -18.63 0.41
CA ASP A 281 9.88 -17.99 -0.68
C ASP A 281 10.61 -16.80 -0.04
N GLU A 282 11.76 -17.09 0.59
CA GLU A 282 12.75 -16.07 0.95
C GLU A 282 13.28 -15.44 -0.35
N TRP A 283 12.80 -14.25 -0.75
CA TRP A 283 13.47 -13.22 -1.59
C TRP A 283 12.44 -12.13 -2.03
N GLU A 284 12.59 -10.80 -1.94
CA GLU A 284 13.70 -9.92 -1.51
C GLU A 284 13.20 -8.75 -0.65
N GLU A 285 14.14 -8.17 0.10
CA GLU A 285 14.14 -6.75 0.47
C GLU A 285 13.59 -5.89 -0.68
N GLY A 286 12.63 -5.01 -0.37
CA GLY A 286 12.24 -3.94 -1.26
C GLY A 286 13.36 -2.89 -1.34
N GLY A 287 14.47 -3.25 -1.97
CA GLY A 287 15.42 -2.29 -2.54
C GLY A 287 14.86 -1.72 -3.84
N ASP A 288 15.25 -0.47 -4.12
CA ASP A 288 14.79 0.39 -5.21
C ASP A 288 14.33 -0.35 -6.46
N THR A 289 13.18 0.05 -6.99
CA THR A 289 12.69 -0.41 -8.30
C THR A 289 13.64 0.11 -9.38
N GLU A 290 14.72 -0.61 -9.69
CA GLU A 290 15.49 -0.38 -10.91
C GLU A 290 14.60 -0.74 -12.12
N LEU A 291 14.03 0.28 -12.73
CA LEU A 291 13.34 0.17 -14.01
C LEU A 291 14.36 -0.12 -15.11
N THR A 292 14.45 -1.37 -15.56
CA THR A 292 15.18 -1.69 -16.78
C THR A 292 14.32 -1.33 -18.01
N PRO A 293 14.77 -0.46 -18.94
CA PRO A 293 13.99 -0.18 -20.14
C PRO A 293 14.02 -1.37 -21.10
N ALA A 294 12.84 -1.80 -21.56
CA ALA A 294 12.75 -2.71 -22.70
C ALA A 294 13.26 -1.99 -23.96
N ARG A 295 14.41 -2.44 -24.50
CA ARG A 295 14.87 -2.00 -25.82
C ARG A 295 13.91 -2.50 -26.90
N ARG A 296 13.47 -1.58 -27.77
CA ARG A 296 13.16 -1.88 -29.16
C ARG A 296 14.28 -1.33 -30.03
#